data_AF-X1M5A4-F1
#
_entry.id   AF-X1M5A4-F1
#
_cell.length_a   1.000
_cell.length_b   1.000
_cell.length_c   1.000
_cell.angle_alpha   90.00
_cell.angle_beta   90.00
_cell.angle_gamma   90.00
#
_symmetry.space_group_name_H-M   'P 1'
#
loop_
_entity.id
_entity.type
_entity.pdbx_description
1 polymer ?
#
loop_
_entity_poly.entity_id
_entity_poly.type
_entity_poly.pdbx_seq_one_letter_code
_entity_poly.pdbx_strand_id
1 'polypeptide(L)'
;MVGGCQIYVCEGGREKVIHIEELNKDDIGRWVIYQPPIKGKPEEGRIKDWNDRFVFVVYRCNNLWDRFQDYTAQATNPTRLTFS
;
A
#
# COMPACT_ATOMS: atom_id res chain seq x y z
N MET A 1 10.74 -30.93 21.00
CA MET A 1 10.56 -31.38 19.61
C MET A 1 9.05 -31.45 19.38
N VAL A 2 8.39 -30.71 18.50
CA VAL A 2 8.77 -29.81 17.40
C VAL A 2 7.57 -28.89 17.13
N GLY A 3 7.83 -27.60 16.87
CA GLY A 3 7.10 -26.82 15.86
C GLY A 3 5.75 -26.21 16.24
N GLY A 4 5.72 -25.27 17.19
CA GLY A 4 4.65 -24.28 17.24
C GLY A 4 4.77 -23.34 16.03
N CYS A 5 3.98 -23.60 14.99
CA CYS A 5 3.80 -22.68 13.87
C CYS A 5 3.06 -21.45 14.42
N GLN A 6 3.73 -20.30 14.51
CA GLN A 6 3.13 -19.02 14.89
C GLN A 6 2.18 -18.58 13.76
N ILE A 7 0.90 -18.90 13.92
CA ILE A 7 -0.18 -18.49 13.03
C ILE A 7 -0.67 -17.13 13.54
N TYR A 8 -0.30 -16.08 12.79
CA TYR A 8 -0.85 -14.72 12.71
C TYR A 8 -1.20 -13.99 14.03
N VAL A 9 -0.34 -13.06 14.43
CA VAL A 9 -0.72 -11.96 15.31
C VAL A 9 -1.62 -11.00 14.51
N CYS A 10 -2.94 -11.10 14.67
CA CYS A 10 -3.88 -10.09 14.22
C CYS A 10 -4.53 -9.45 15.46
N GLU A 11 -3.78 -8.59 16.15
CA GLU A 11 -4.35 -7.71 17.18
C GLU A 11 -4.91 -6.44 16.53
N GLY A 12 -6.23 -6.27 16.57
CA GLY A 12 -6.89 -4.96 16.44
C GLY A 12 -7.01 -4.39 15.02
N GLY A 13 -8.10 -4.73 14.33
CA GLY A 13 -8.50 -4.18 13.03
C GLY A 13 -8.80 -2.67 13.07
N ARG A 14 -7.76 -1.85 13.00
CA ARG A 14 -7.82 -0.50 12.45
C ARG A 14 -6.99 -0.54 11.18
N GLU A 15 -7.66 -0.53 10.03
CA GLU A 15 -6.99 -0.23 8.78
C GLU A 15 -6.20 1.07 8.98
N LYS A 16 -4.87 0.99 8.95
CA LYS A 16 -4.03 2.18 9.10
C LYS A 16 -4.15 2.97 7.81
N VAL A 17 -5.08 3.93 7.83
CA VAL A 17 -5.18 4.99 6.85
C VAL A 17 -3.82 5.66 6.74
N ILE A 18 -3.38 5.92 5.52
CA ILE A 18 -2.10 6.58 5.30
C ILE A 18 -2.24 8.07 5.62
N HIS A 19 -1.38 8.58 6.50
CA HIS A 19 -1.22 10.01 6.73
C HIS A 19 0.06 10.46 6.01
N ILE A 20 -0.06 11.41 5.07
CA ILE A 20 1.07 11.89 4.26
C ILE A 20 2.21 12.41 5.15
N GLU A 21 1.86 13.06 6.26
CA GLU A 21 2.80 13.64 7.23
C GLU A 21 3.64 12.58 7.96
N GLU A 22 3.18 11.32 8.00
CA GLU A 22 3.88 10.21 8.65
C GLU A 22 4.75 9.42 7.65
N LEU A 23 4.60 9.67 6.34
CA LEU A 23 5.36 8.97 5.31
C LEU A 23 6.81 9.44 5.29
N ASN A 24 7.70 8.47 5.21
CA ASN A 24 9.14 8.67 5.10
C ASN A 24 9.71 7.79 3.98
N LYS A 25 10.98 8.01 3.62
CA LYS A 25 11.63 7.33 2.49
C LYS A 25 11.63 5.80 2.60
N ASP A 26 11.55 5.24 3.80
CA ASP A 26 11.48 3.79 4.02
C ASP A 26 10.09 3.24 3.67
N ASP A 27 9.08 4.10 3.49
CA ASP A 27 7.75 3.73 3.00
C ASP A 27 7.70 3.55 1.47
N ILE A 28 8.72 4.00 0.75
CA ILE A 28 8.83 3.73 -0.69
C ILE A 28 8.97 2.22 -0.91
N GLY A 29 8.09 1.66 -1.74
CA GLY A 29 8.01 0.24 -2.02
C GLY A 29 7.16 -0.57 -1.03
N ARG A 30 6.60 0.05 0.01
CA ARG A 30 5.63 -0.61 0.88
C ARG A 30 4.32 -0.88 0.15
N TRP A 31 3.69 -1.99 0.52
CA TRP A 31 2.42 -2.43 -0.03
C TRP A 31 1.26 -1.66 0.56
N VAL A 32 0.34 -1.26 -0.32
CA VAL A 32 -0.88 -0.54 0.04
C VAL A 32 -2.07 -1.14 -0.69
N ILE A 33 -3.23 -1.05 -0.06
CA ILE A 33 -4.51 -1.45 -0.63
C ILE A 33 -5.30 -0.19 -0.92
N TYR A 34 -5.67 -0.02 -2.19
CA TYR A 34 -6.61 1.00 -2.62
C TYR A 34 -8.04 0.53 -2.43
N GLN A 35 -8.83 1.33 -1.72
CA GLN A 35 -10.26 1.13 -1.54
C GLN A 35 -11.06 2.07 -2.44
N PRO A 36 -11.66 1.56 -3.53
CA PRO A 36 -12.45 2.39 -4.44
C PRO A 36 -13.75 2.89 -3.78
N PRO A 37 -14.23 4.10 -4.13
CA PRO A 37 -15.41 4.70 -3.51
C PRO A 37 -16.74 4.02 -3.85
N ILE A 38 -16.82 3.27 -4.95
CA ILE A 38 -18.06 2.65 -5.47
C ILE A 38 -17.71 1.27 -6.01
N LYS A 39 -18.42 0.20 -5.56
CA LYS A 39 -18.48 -1.21 -6.06
C LYS A 39 -17.25 -1.78 -6.80
N GLY A 40 -16.07 -1.23 -6.58
CA GLY A 40 -14.81 -1.66 -7.16
C GLY A 40 -14.18 -2.70 -6.25
N LYS A 41 -13.35 -3.56 -6.84
CA LYS A 41 -12.53 -4.46 -6.05
C LYS A 41 -11.36 -3.67 -5.46
N PRO A 42 -10.97 -3.92 -4.19
CA PRO A 42 -9.72 -3.41 -3.67
C PRO A 42 -8.57 -3.77 -4.60
N GLU A 43 -7.62 -2.86 -4.74
CA GLU A 43 -6.48 -3.04 -5.62
C GLU A 43 -5.17 -2.85 -4.85
N GLU A 44 -4.29 -3.83 -4.92
CA GLU A 44 -2.98 -3.77 -4.28
C GLU A 44 -1.98 -3.01 -5.16
N GLY A 45 -1.15 -2.20 -4.52
CA GLY A 45 -0.08 -1.46 -5.19
C GLY A 45 1.10 -1.19 -4.27
N ARG A 46 2.13 -0.57 -4.84
CA ARG A 46 3.32 -0.11 -4.09
C ARG A 46 3.47 1.40 -4.15
N ILE A 47 3.80 2.00 -3.00
CA ILE A 47 4.12 3.42 -2.93
C ILE A 47 5.40 3.67 -3.74
N LYS A 48 5.31 4.53 -4.74
CA LYS A 48 6.47 5.00 -5.50
C LYS A 48 7.01 6.31 -4.94
N ASP A 49 6.11 7.21 -4.60
CA ASP A 49 6.42 8.55 -4.10
C ASP A 49 5.16 9.16 -3.45
N TRP A 50 5.26 10.35 -2.87
CA TRP A 50 4.12 11.16 -2.44
C TRP A 50 4.47 12.65 -2.50
N ASN A 51 3.43 13.48 -2.44
CA ASN A 51 3.56 14.92 -2.19
C ASN A 51 2.57 15.32 -1.08
N ASP A 52 2.44 16.63 -0.83
CA ASP A 52 1.59 17.16 0.24
C ASP A 52 0.08 16.86 0.08
N ARG A 53 -0.35 16.26 -1.03
CA ARG A 53 -1.77 16.02 -1.35
C ARG A 53 -2.09 14.59 -1.77
N PHE A 54 -1.18 13.92 -2.45
CA PHE A 54 -1.41 12.63 -3.08
C PHE A 54 -0.26 11.67 -2.82
N VAL A 55 -0.59 10.39 -2.75
CA VAL A 55 0.36 9.29 -2.74
C VAL A 55 0.40 8.70 -4.14
N PHE A 56 1.58 8.61 -4.72
CA PHE A 56 1.80 8.00 -6.03
C PHE A 56 2.01 6.51 -5.86
N VAL A 57 1.01 5.74 -6.26
CA VAL A 57 1.01 4.27 -6.11
C VAL A 57 1.07 3.63 -7.48
N VAL A 58 1.92 2.62 -7.63
CA VAL A 58 1.98 1.78 -8.82
C VAL A 58 1.03 0.62 -8.63
N TYR A 59 0.03 0.53 -9.50
CA TYR A 59 -0.91 -0.59 -9.59
C TYR A 59 -0.61 -1.43 -10.83
N ARG A 60 -1.09 -2.69 -10.85
CA ARG A 60 -1.00 -3.61 -12.00
C ARG A 60 0.38 -3.66 -12.67
N CYS A 61 1.42 -3.84 -11.88
CA CYS A 61 2.81 -3.85 -12.35
C CYS A 61 3.18 -5.09 -13.20
N ASN A 62 2.21 -5.78 -13.83
CA ASN A 62 2.40 -7.00 -14.62
C ASN A 62 3.33 -8.05 -13.95
N ASN A 63 3.22 -8.19 -12.62
CA ASN A 63 4.09 -9.01 -11.77
C ASN A 63 5.60 -8.64 -11.77
N LEU A 64 5.99 -7.51 -12.36
CA LEU A 64 7.35 -6.99 -12.39
C LEU A 64 7.60 -5.98 -11.25
N TRP A 65 7.22 -6.38 -10.03
CA TRP A 65 7.26 -5.53 -8.84
C TRP A 65 8.69 -5.15 -8.39
N ASP A 66 9.71 -5.86 -8.85
CA ASP A 66 11.12 -5.51 -8.63
C ASP A 66 11.53 -4.23 -9.36
N ARG A 67 10.78 -3.87 -10.41
CA ARG A 67 11.02 -2.69 -11.25
C ARG A 67 9.87 -1.69 -11.19
N PHE A 68 9.05 -1.73 -10.13
CA PHE A 68 7.87 -0.86 -10.00
C PHE A 68 8.18 0.63 -10.18
N GLN A 69 9.40 1.06 -9.83
CA GLN A 69 9.88 2.44 -10.02
C GLN A 69 9.92 2.89 -11.48
N ASP A 70 9.98 1.96 -12.44
CA ASP A 70 9.98 2.27 -13.88
C ASP A 70 8.56 2.48 -14.43
N TYR A 71 7.53 2.09 -13.68
CA TYR A 71 6.13 2.16 -14.11
C TYR A 71 5.48 3.48 -13.72
N THR A 72 4.46 3.87 -14.51
CA THR A 72 3.63 5.04 -14.23
C THR A 72 2.84 4.82 -12.95
N ALA A 73 3.03 5.70 -11.97
CA ALA A 73 2.24 5.70 -10.76
C ALA A 73 0.96 6.53 -10.94
N GLN A 74 -0.08 6.16 -10.22
CA GLN A 74 -1.34 6.89 -10.18
C GLN A 74 -1.41 7.70 -8.88
N ALA A 75 -1.69 8.99 -9.01
CA ALA A 75 -1.97 9.87 -7.88
C ALA A 75 -3.25 9.43 -7.19
N THR A 76 -3.13 8.95 -5.95
CA THR A 76 -4.24 8.41 -5.17
C THR A 76 -4.41 9.24 -3.90
N ASN A 77 -5.66 9.41 -3.47
CA ASN A 77 -5.95 10.08 -2.21
C ASN A 77 -5.51 9.18 -1.04
N PRO A 78 -4.68 9.67 -0.11
CA PRO A 78 -4.18 8.89 1.03
C PRO A 78 -5.30 8.29 1.89
N THR A 79 -6.45 8.96 2.00
CA THR A 79 -7.62 8.47 2.77
C THR A 79 -8.27 7.22 2.16
N ARG A 80 -7.91 6.89 0.92
CA ARG A 80 -8.37 5.69 0.19
C ARG A 80 -7.32 4.59 0.19
N LEU A 81 -6.20 4.79 0.88
CA LEU A 81 -5.10 3.84 0.96
C LEU A 81 -4.93 3.36 2.39
N THR A 82 -4.66 2.08 2.52
CA THR A 82 -4.33 1.44 3.79
C THR A 82 -3.08 0.59 3.60
N PHE A 83 -2.23 0.52 4.62
CA PHE A 83 -1.10 -0.41 4.58
C PHE A 83 -1.60 -1.86 4.61
N SER A 84 -1.04 -2.70 3.74
CA SER A 84 -1.30 -4.15 3.69
C SER A 84 -0.45 -4.92 4.69
#